data_AF-A0A4R2I820-F1
#
_entry.id   AF-A0A4R2I820-F1
#
_cell.length_a   1.000
_cell.length_b   1.000
_cell.length_c   1.000
_cell.angle_alpha   90.00
_cell.angle_beta   90.00
_cell.angle_gamma   90.00
#
_symmetry.space_group_name_H-M   'P 1'
#
loop_
_entity.id
_entity.type
_entity.pdbx_description
1 polymer ?
#
loop_
_entity_poly.entity_id
_entity_poly.type
_entity_poly.pdbx_seq_one_letter_code
_entity_poly.pdbx_strand_id
1 'polypeptide(L)' 'MNLRLHVHRTFASGWCVDIDDDYDRQPDDPYWCADHWPTLQDAIAAGCEQLKKLSLQGALARVSGQYDVLAA' A
#
# COMPACT_ATOMS: atom_id res chain seq x y z
N MET A 1 -7.99 12.76 5.38
CA MET A 1 -8.10 11.43 4.75
C MET A 1 -8.07 10.37 5.83
N ASN A 2 -8.81 9.29 5.64
CA ASN A 2 -8.84 8.16 6.56
C ASN A 2 -8.04 7.01 5.93
N LEU A 3 -6.75 6.92 6.26
CA LEU A 3 -5.88 5.89 5.70
C LEU A 3 -6.13 4.54 6.37
N ARG A 4 -6.18 3.48 5.57
CA ARG A 4 -6.40 2.10 5.99
C ARG A 4 -5.26 1.24 5.51
N LEU A 5 -4.89 0.28 6.36
CA LEU A 5 -3.95 -0.77 6.01
C LEU A 5 -4.74 -1.99 5.54
N HIS A 6 -4.46 -2.47 4.34
CA HIS A 6 -5.00 -3.73 3.84
C HIS A 6 -3.88 -4.77 3.75
N VAL A 7 -4.20 -6.00 4.11
CA VAL A 7 -3.24 -7.11 4.09
C VAL A 7 -3.91 -8.30 3.43
N HIS A 8 -3.28 -8.79 2.37
CA HIS A 8 -3.81 -9.83 1.51
C HIS A 8 -2.82 -10.99 1.39
N ARG A 9 -3.32 -12.22 1.35
CA ARG A 9 -2.48 -13.39 1.08
C ARG A 9 -2.29 -13.54 -0.43
N THR A 10 -1.05 -13.75 -0.87
CA THR A 10 -0.74 -13.93 -2.29
C THR A 10 -1.05 -15.34 -2.78
N PHE A 11 -1.33 -15.48 -4.08
CA PHE A 11 -1.49 -16.78 -4.73
C PHE A 11 -0.19 -17.61 -4.69
N ALA A 12 0.98 -16.96 -4.76
CA ALA A 12 2.29 -17.59 -4.81
C ALA A 12 2.88 -17.94 -3.44
N SER A 13 2.09 -17.88 -2.36
CA SER A 13 2.50 -17.91 -0.95
C SER A 13 3.25 -16.64 -0.51
N GLY A 14 2.86 -16.11 0.65
CA GLY A 14 3.32 -14.83 1.19
C GLY A 14 2.18 -13.83 1.40
N TRP A 15 2.54 -12.61 1.77
CA TRP A 15 1.62 -11.53 2.10
C TRP A 15 1.94 -10.27 1.32
N CYS A 16 0.89 -9.64 0.79
CA CYS A 16 0.91 -8.30 0.26
C CYS A 16 0.25 -7.35 1.24
N VAL A 17 0.69 -6.11 1.17
CA VAL A 17 0.18 -5.04 2.00
C VAL A 17 0.09 -3.76 1.18
N ASP A 18 -1.00 -3.03 1.36
CA ASP A 18 -1.23 -1.74 0.73
C ASP A 18 -1.89 -0.76 1.71
N ILE A 19 -1.72 0.53 1.43
CA ILE A 19 -2.30 1.62 2.21
C ILE A 19 -3.07 2.54 1.27
N ASP A 20 -4.35 2.72 1.59
CA ASP A 20 -5.28 3.53 0.82
C ASP A 20 -6.24 4.33 1.72
N ASP A 21 -7.08 5.21 1.17
CA ASP A 21 -8.19 5.89 1.81
C ASP A 21 -9.56 5.35 1.36
N ASP A 22 -10.63 5.92 1.91
CA ASP A 22 -12.01 5.49 1.62
C ASP A 22 -12.49 5.81 0.18
N TYR A 23 -11.71 6.58 -0.60
CA TYR A 23 -12.07 6.95 -1.98
C TYR A 23 -11.63 5.90 -3.00
N ASP A 24 -10.73 5.00 -2.62
CA ASP A 24 -10.42 3.81 -3.39
C ASP A 24 -10.77 2.54 -2.59
N ARG A 25 -11.81 1.85 -3.07
CA ARG A 25 -12.37 0.67 -2.39
C ARG A 25 -11.67 -0.62 -2.79
N GLN A 26 -10.84 -0.59 -3.82
CA GLN A 26 -10.09 -1.74 -4.31
C GLN A 26 -8.59 -1.39 -4.26
N PRO A 27 -7.68 -2.37 -4.25
CA PRO A 27 -6.25 -2.09 -4.05
C PRO A 27 -5.54 -1.60 -5.33
N ASP A 28 -6.23 -0.90 -6.24
CA ASP A 28 -5.69 -0.52 -7.56
C ASP A 28 -5.06 0.88 -7.60
N ASP A 29 -5.42 1.80 -6.69
CA ASP A 29 -4.83 3.14 -6.56
C ASP A 29 -4.18 3.43 -5.18
N PRO A 30 -3.31 2.56 -4.63
CA PRO A 30 -2.76 2.76 -3.29
C PRO A 30 -1.77 3.94 -3.20
N TYR A 31 -1.67 4.55 -2.02
CA TYR A 31 -0.59 5.49 -1.69
C TYR A 31 0.75 4.79 -1.42
N TRP A 32 0.68 3.51 -1.09
CA TRP A 32 1.85 2.64 -0.93
C TRP A 32 1.42 1.18 -1.05
N CYS A 33 2.24 0.35 -1.67
CA CYS A 33 2.06 -1.10 -1.69
C CYS A 33 3.41 -1.81 -1.63
N ALA A 34 3.42 -3.01 -1.05
CA ALA A 34 4.55 -3.91 -1.05
C ALA A 34 4.07 -5.37 -1.01
N ASP A 35 4.84 -6.26 -1.63
CA ASP A 35 4.52 -7.67 -1.78
C ASP A 35 5.61 -8.58 -1.19
N HIS A 36 5.41 -9.89 -1.32
CA HIS A 36 6.38 -10.95 -0.96
C HIS A 36 6.83 -11.01 0.52
N TRP A 37 6.02 -10.56 1.47
CA TRP A 37 6.33 -10.76 2.89
C TRP A 37 6.21 -12.24 3.29
N PRO A 38 7.20 -12.80 3.99
CA PRO A 38 7.21 -14.22 4.34
C PRO A 38 6.18 -14.54 5.42
N THR A 39 5.85 -13.59 6.31
CA THR A 39 4.87 -13.77 7.38
C THR A 39 3.85 -12.63 7.45
N LEU A 40 2.68 -12.92 8.02
CA LEU A 40 1.64 -11.91 8.25
C LEU A 40 2.14 -10.82 9.21
N GLN A 41 2.92 -11.21 10.21
CA GLN A 41 3.45 -10.29 11.21
C GLN A 41 4.40 -9.28 10.57
N ASP A 42 5.28 -9.72 9.67
CA ASP A 42 6.20 -8.83 8.98
C ASP A 42 5.44 -7.84 8.07
N ALA A 43 4.44 -8.34 7.34
CA ALA A 43 3.58 -7.50 6.49
C ALA A 43 2.84 -6.42 7.31
N ILE A 44 2.24 -6.80 8.44
CA ILE A 44 1.57 -5.86 9.35
C ILE A 44 2.56 -4.86 9.93
N ALA A 45 3.73 -5.31 10.38
CA ALA A 45 4.73 -4.43 10.98
C ALA A 45 5.22 -3.36 9.99
N ALA A 46 5.57 -3.77 8.76
CA ALA A 46 5.96 -2.87 7.69
C ALA A 46 4.83 -1.90 7.32
N GLY A 47 3.61 -2.42 7.20
CA GLY A 47 2.40 -1.65 6.93
C GLY A 47 2.13 -0.57 7.98
N CYS A 48 2.20 -0.91 9.27
CA CYS A 48 2.02 0.05 10.36
C CYS A 48 3.11 1.12 10.38
N GLU A 49 4.37 0.75 10.13
CA GLU A 49 5.47 1.72 10.04
C GLU A 49 5.24 2.72 8.91
N GLN A 50 4.84 2.23 7.74
CA GLN A 50 4.55 3.09 6.60
C GLN A 50 3.30 3.94 6.82
N LEU A 51 2.24 3.40 7.41
CA LEU A 51 1.03 4.14 7.75
C LEU A 51 1.34 5.30 8.69
N LYS A 52 2.23 5.11 9.66
CA LYS A 52 2.71 6.17 10.54
C LYS A 52 3.47 7.26 9.76
N LYS A 53 4.28 6.90 8.76
CA LYS A 53 4.98 7.89 7.92
C LYS A 53 3.99 8.71 7.09
N LEU A 54 3.05 8.04 6.43
CA LEU A 54 2.05 8.68 5.57
C LEU A 54 1.08 9.56 6.36
N SER A 55 0.68 9.15 7.58
CA SER A 55 -0.23 9.94 8.41
C SER A 55 0.37 11.26 8.90
N LEU A 56 1.69 11.40 8.86
CA LEU A 56 2.42 12.63 9.19
C LEU A 56 2.67 13.52 7.96
N GLN A 57 2.39 13.04 6.74
CA GLN A 57 2.58 13.78 5.51
C GLN A 57 1.31 14.55 5.14
N GLY A 58 1.45 15.83 4.78
CA GLY A 58 0.31 16.71 4.50
C GLY A 58 -0.27 16.55 3.09
N ALA A 59 0.50 16.05 2.13
CA ALA A 59 0.07 15.77 0.77
C ALA A 59 0.66 14.42 0.35
N LEU A 60 -0.22 13.47 0.00
CA LEU A 60 0.16 12.14 -0.45
C LEU A 60 -0.04 12.03 -1.95
N ALA A 61 0.87 11.32 -2.62
CA ALA A 61 0.77 10.98 -4.02
C ALA A 61 0.38 9.51 -4.17
N ARG A 62 -0.54 9.24 -5.08
CA ARG A 62 -0.95 7.89 -5.47
C ARG A 62 0.17 7.18 -6.22
N VAL A 63 0.39 5.88 -5.97
CA VAL A 63 1.39 5.07 -6.68
C VAL A 63 0.93 4.78 -8.10
N SER A 64 -0.36 4.48 -8.32
CA SER A 64 -0.87 4.23 -9.67
C SER A 64 -0.82 5.47 -10.56
N GLY A 65 -0.93 6.66 -9.97
CA GLY A 65 -0.78 7.95 -10.65
C GLY A 65 0.66 8.28 -11.10
N GLN A 66 1.66 7.46 -10.77
CA GLN A 66 3.05 7.66 -11.21
C GLN A 66 3.41 6.92 -12.51
N TYR A 67 2.49 6.16 -13.12
CA TYR A 67 2.69 5.57 -14.45
C TYR A 67 2.48 6.58 -15.60
N ASP A 68 3.07 7.77 -15.52
CA ASP A 68 3.17 8.65 -16.68
C ASP A 68 4.32 8.19 -17.59
N VAL A 69 3.93 7.50 -18.66
CA VAL A 69 4.55 7.53 -20.01
C VAL A 69 6.08 7.43 -20.06
N LEU A 70 6.62 6.24 -19.82
CA LEU A 70 7.86 5.81 -20.50
C LEU A 70 7.49 4.82 -21.61
N ALA A 71 6.78 5.34 -22.62
CA ALA A 71 6.79 4.72 -23.95
C ALA A 71 8.10 5.12 -24.62
N ALA A 72 8.97 4.13 -24.85
CA ALA A 72 10.12 4.20 -25.76
C ALA A 72 9.86 3.30 -26.96
#